data_AF-A0AA39IZL9-F1
#
_entry.id   AF-A0AA39IZL9-F1
#
_cell.length_a   1.000
_cell.length_b   1.000
_cell.length_c   1.000
_cell.angle_alpha   90.00
_cell.angle_beta   90.00
_cell.angle_gamma   90.00
#
_symmetry.space_group_name_H-M   'P 1'
#
loop_
_entity.id
_entity.type
_entity.pdbx_description
1 polymer ?
#
loop_
_entity_poly.entity_id
_entity_poly.type
_entity_poly.pdbx_seq_one_letter_code
_entity_poly.pdbx_strand_id
1 'polypeptide(L)'
;MLMMSSSSKDHLKQPPQTCSHPTTRMDFYRRISRMVQLVFSDPDPRDILLQAMLEEKHITLSSLTEAHQSESTVIVPAQRSYTGSEMVISSSLADIPCAILGVQGMLDQLNVSLKTPYMTLDDPHLSALLEDCISNNYDFGTAYGRLRRRWYNTYPSHFLDLLHTHEIEDLKMRQDAFAGNRIVNPNMPPRRVWDLYSNRVIPYWVIKSGQWLWGISHAWMDEGDRVKVSTPINGHEWPVPIPKDANLDLIRLELLNLGAEYVWLDVLCLRQEGGREDLRADEWKLDRPTIGHVFRMATEVVCYFSGLGRPWTLKEGDLDRDRSWFRRAWTLQDV
;
A
#
# COMPACT_ATOMS: atom_id res chain seq x y z
N MET A 1 -50.55 -51.73 43.96
CA MET A 1 -50.02 -51.93 45.33
C MET A 1 -48.99 -50.82 45.56
N LEU A 2 -49.31 -49.84 46.44
CA LEU A 2 -48.41 -48.86 47.13
C LEU A 2 -47.34 -48.09 46.30
N MET A 3 -47.05 -46.79 46.41
CA MET A 3 -47.60 -45.56 47.02
C MET A 3 -47.00 -44.39 46.16
N MET A 4 -47.58 -43.18 46.03
CA MET A 4 -47.38 -41.99 46.89
C MET A 4 -45.96 -41.85 47.52
N SER A 5 -45.31 -40.69 47.70
CA SER A 5 -45.70 -39.25 47.67
C SER A 5 -44.41 -38.40 47.49
N SER A 6 -44.35 -37.05 47.38
CA SER A 6 -45.26 -35.99 46.92
C SER A 6 -44.62 -34.59 47.08
N SER A 7 -44.74 -33.68 46.09
CA SER A 7 -44.60 -32.20 46.27
C SER A 7 -43.17 -31.67 46.55
N SER A 8 -42.78 -30.41 46.27
CA SER A 8 -43.54 -29.23 45.81
C SER A 8 -42.59 -28.08 45.38
N LYS A 9 -43.17 -27.00 44.81
CA LYS A 9 -42.67 -25.59 44.79
C LYS A 9 -41.43 -25.26 43.92
N ASP A 10 -41.30 -24.08 43.31
CA ASP A 10 -42.17 -22.88 43.26
C ASP A 10 -42.10 -22.18 41.88
N HIS A 11 -43.14 -21.42 41.54
CA HIS A 11 -43.13 -20.49 40.40
C HIS A 11 -42.47 -19.15 40.77
N LEU A 12 -41.70 -18.55 39.85
CA LEU A 12 -41.71 -17.08 39.68
C LEU A 12 -41.31 -16.67 38.24
N LYS A 13 -41.79 -15.50 37.80
CA LYS A 13 -41.59 -14.91 36.45
C LYS A 13 -40.55 -13.78 36.46
N GLN A 14 -40.18 -13.32 35.25
CA GLN A 14 -39.51 -12.05 34.86
C GLN A 14 -37.96 -12.05 34.84
N PRO A 15 -37.30 -11.11 34.14
CA PRO A 15 -37.77 -10.11 33.13
C PRO A 15 -37.00 -10.20 31.76
N PRO A 16 -37.31 -9.34 30.77
CA PRO A 16 -36.48 -9.14 29.57
C PRO A 16 -35.43 -8.01 29.74
N GLN A 17 -34.54 -7.85 28.75
CA GLN A 17 -33.43 -6.87 28.63
C GLN A 17 -32.21 -7.21 29.52
N THR A 18 -30.95 -6.98 29.13
CA THR A 18 -30.37 -5.80 28.43
C THR A 18 -29.21 -6.14 27.47
N CYS A 19 -28.90 -5.20 26.56
CA CYS A 19 -27.64 -5.22 25.80
C CYS A 19 -26.45 -4.81 26.68
N SER A 20 -25.29 -5.47 26.52
CA SER A 20 -23.98 -4.88 26.79
C SER A 20 -22.86 -5.63 26.05
N HIS A 21 -22.01 -4.89 25.33
CA HIS A 21 -20.70 -5.38 24.89
C HIS A 21 -19.78 -5.58 26.10
N PRO A 22 -18.78 -6.48 26.03
CA PRO A 22 -17.42 -5.94 25.96
C PRO A 22 -16.45 -6.78 25.10
N THR A 23 -16.04 -6.22 23.95
CA THR A 23 -14.96 -6.77 23.10
C THR A 23 -13.58 -6.27 23.56
N THR A 24 -13.20 -6.58 24.81
CA THR A 24 -11.90 -6.15 25.39
C THR A 24 -11.26 -7.18 26.32
N ARG A 25 -11.98 -8.23 26.74
CA ARG A 25 -11.46 -9.21 27.71
C ARG A 25 -10.64 -10.35 27.07
N MET A 26 -10.90 -10.71 25.81
CA MET A 26 -10.21 -11.79 25.09
C MET A 26 -8.72 -11.46 24.81
N ASP A 27 -8.43 -10.23 24.39
CA ASP A 27 -7.06 -9.86 23.99
C ASP A 27 -6.12 -9.69 25.18
N PHE A 28 -6.66 -9.34 26.35
CA PHE A 28 -5.91 -9.30 27.61
C PHE A 28 -5.39 -10.70 28.01
N TYR A 29 -6.22 -11.73 27.93
CA TYR A 29 -5.80 -13.10 28.27
C TYR A 29 -4.84 -13.72 27.23
N ARG A 30 -4.97 -13.38 25.94
CA ARG A 30 -3.94 -13.75 24.93
C ARG A 30 -2.57 -13.12 25.23
N ARG A 31 -2.54 -11.85 25.67
CA ARG A 31 -1.29 -11.16 26.06
C ARG A 31 -0.60 -11.84 27.25
N ILE A 32 -1.35 -12.16 28.30
CA ILE A 32 -0.79 -12.83 29.49
C ILE A 32 -0.33 -14.26 29.18
N SER A 33 -1.04 -15.02 28.34
CA SER A 33 -0.64 -16.39 28.00
C SER A 33 0.70 -16.48 27.26
N ARG A 34 1.13 -15.41 26.55
CA ARG A 34 2.48 -15.32 25.97
C ARG A 34 3.55 -14.91 26.99
N MET A 35 3.22 -14.06 27.97
CA MET A 35 4.18 -13.60 28.97
C MET A 35 4.72 -14.74 29.86
N VAL A 36 3.88 -15.71 30.23
CA VAL A 36 4.27 -16.78 31.17
C VAL A 36 5.27 -17.78 30.56
N GLN A 37 5.37 -17.89 29.23
CA GLN A 37 6.32 -18.80 28.57
C GLN A 37 7.74 -18.21 28.39
N LEU A 38 7.95 -16.92 28.63
CA LEU A 38 9.24 -16.23 28.39
C LEU A 38 10.16 -16.13 29.63
N VAL A 39 9.76 -16.68 30.79
CA VAL A 39 10.42 -16.39 32.08
C VAL A 39 11.59 -17.36 32.41
N PHE A 40 11.83 -18.41 31.62
CA PHE A 40 12.83 -19.45 31.96
C PHE A 40 13.68 -19.93 30.77
N SER A 41 14.38 -19.02 30.11
CA SER A 41 15.57 -19.29 29.27
C SER A 41 16.39 -18.00 29.11
N ASP A 42 17.69 -18.11 28.82
CA ASP A 42 18.50 -16.94 28.42
C ASP A 42 17.87 -16.27 27.18
N PRO A 43 17.83 -14.92 27.11
CA PRO A 43 17.09 -14.22 26.07
C PRO A 43 17.75 -14.38 24.68
N ASP A 44 16.95 -14.72 23.68
CA ASP A 44 17.35 -14.68 22.27
C ASP A 44 17.60 -13.20 21.89
N PRO A 45 18.59 -12.86 21.03
CA PRO A 45 18.70 -11.53 20.44
C PRO A 45 17.38 -10.99 19.83
N ARG A 46 16.46 -11.87 19.43
CA ARG A 46 15.10 -11.54 18.98
C ARG A 46 14.16 -11.08 20.10
N ASP A 47 14.40 -11.45 21.36
CA ASP A 47 13.61 -10.97 22.51
C ASP A 47 13.98 -9.52 22.87
N ILE A 48 15.27 -9.15 22.72
CA ILE A 48 15.74 -7.77 22.85
C ILE A 48 15.10 -6.88 21.77
N LEU A 49 14.99 -7.38 20.53
CA LEU A 49 14.26 -6.71 19.46
C LEU A 49 12.79 -6.49 19.81
N LEU A 50 12.12 -7.48 20.40
CA LEU A 50 10.72 -7.37 20.83
C LEU A 50 10.54 -6.32 21.94
N GLN A 51 11.53 -6.10 22.80
CA GLN A 51 11.52 -5.03 23.80
C GLN A 51 11.81 -3.64 23.20
N ALA A 52 12.69 -3.55 22.19
CA ALA A 52 12.90 -2.30 21.43
C ALA A 52 11.66 -1.91 20.59
N MET A 53 10.82 -2.88 20.21
CA MET A 53 9.54 -2.66 19.54
C MET A 53 8.42 -2.13 20.47
N LEU A 54 8.66 -1.97 21.78
CA LEU A 54 7.67 -1.43 22.73
C LEU A 54 7.76 0.09 22.92
N GLU A 55 8.80 0.75 22.40
CA GLU A 55 8.80 2.20 22.24
C GLU A 55 8.14 2.54 20.89
N GLU A 56 6.83 2.80 20.93
CA GLU A 56 6.04 3.32 19.80
C GLU A 56 6.48 4.77 19.48
N LYS A 57 7.61 4.88 18.79
CA LYS A 57 7.99 6.09 18.08
C LYS A 57 7.17 6.16 16.78
N HIS A 58 6.93 7.38 16.30
CA HIS A 58 6.20 7.63 15.07
C HIS A 58 6.98 8.61 14.21
N ILE A 59 6.95 8.42 12.89
CA ILE A 59 7.35 9.47 11.95
C ILE A 59 6.18 10.42 11.74
N THR A 60 6.47 11.72 11.59
CA THR A 60 5.49 12.72 11.17
C THR A 60 5.90 13.28 9.81
N LEU A 61 4.98 13.18 8.83
CA LEU A 61 5.06 13.85 7.54
C LEU A 61 4.01 14.97 7.50
N SER A 62 4.28 16.05 6.76
CA SER A 62 3.38 17.20 6.64
C SER A 62 3.22 17.65 5.18
N SER A 63 2.11 18.32 4.86
CA SER A 63 1.90 18.94 3.55
C SER A 63 2.98 19.96 3.20
N LEU A 64 3.61 20.57 4.21
CA LEU A 64 4.69 21.54 4.04
C LEU A 64 6.00 20.87 3.61
N THR A 65 6.32 19.69 4.18
CA THR A 65 7.53 18.95 3.84
C THR A 65 7.38 18.14 2.56
N GLU A 66 6.22 17.50 2.36
CA GLU A 66 6.01 16.58 1.24
C GLU A 66 5.52 17.30 -0.04
N ALA A 67 4.75 18.40 0.08
CA ALA A 67 4.10 19.09 -1.05
C ALA A 67 4.35 20.62 -1.08
N HIS A 68 5.21 21.15 -0.19
CA HIS A 68 5.49 22.58 -0.04
C HIS A 68 4.25 23.47 0.20
N GLN A 69 3.19 22.89 0.77
CA GLN A 69 1.92 23.57 1.01
C GLN A 69 1.63 23.70 2.50
N SER A 70 1.31 24.91 2.97
CA SER A 70 0.92 25.15 4.38
C SER A 70 -0.35 24.36 4.72
N GLU A 71 -0.34 23.62 5.84
CA GLU A 71 -1.47 22.79 6.30
C GLU A 71 -2.79 23.58 6.40
N SER A 72 -2.72 24.86 6.79
CA SER A 72 -3.88 25.75 6.88
C SER A 72 -4.57 26.04 5.53
N THR A 73 -3.89 25.80 4.41
CA THR A 73 -4.43 25.95 3.05
C THR A 73 -4.95 24.63 2.47
N VAL A 74 -4.61 23.49 3.08
CA VAL A 74 -5.09 22.17 2.66
C VAL A 74 -6.50 21.97 3.20
N ILE A 75 -7.46 21.85 2.29
CA ILE A 75 -8.90 21.80 2.62
C ILE A 75 -9.24 20.48 3.33
N VAL A 76 -8.74 19.35 2.83
CA VAL A 76 -8.99 18.00 3.39
C VAL A 76 -8.10 17.79 4.62
N PRO A 77 -8.66 17.62 5.84
CA PRO A 77 -7.82 17.53 7.05
C PRO A 77 -6.85 16.34 7.04
N ALA A 78 -7.25 15.20 6.49
CA ALA A 78 -6.41 14.00 6.39
C ALA A 78 -5.22 14.14 5.42
N GLN A 79 -5.21 15.18 4.58
CA GLN A 79 -4.09 15.50 3.68
C GLN A 79 -3.06 16.45 4.31
N ARG A 80 -3.29 16.97 5.52
CA ARG A 80 -2.41 17.97 6.16
C ARG A 80 -1.13 17.36 6.70
N SER A 81 -1.24 16.23 7.38
CA SER A 81 -0.12 15.56 8.01
C SER A 81 -0.46 14.11 8.30
N TYR A 82 0.56 13.28 8.42
CA TYR A 82 0.50 11.88 8.81
C TYR A 82 1.42 11.68 10.00
N THR A 83 0.95 11.06 11.07
CA THR A 83 1.79 10.58 12.18
C THR A 83 1.50 9.10 12.39
N GLY A 84 2.50 8.24 12.21
CA GLY A 84 2.27 6.80 12.29
C GLY A 84 3.52 5.94 12.09
N SER A 85 3.42 4.95 11.20
CA SER A 85 4.42 3.90 10.99
C SER A 85 5.79 4.47 10.61
N GLU A 86 6.83 4.14 11.39
CA GLU A 86 8.21 4.55 11.13
C GLU A 86 8.82 3.93 9.86
N MET A 87 8.15 2.97 9.23
CA MET A 87 8.54 2.43 7.92
C MET A 87 8.09 3.30 6.74
N VAL A 88 7.44 4.45 6.99
CA VAL A 88 7.15 5.43 5.95
C VAL A 88 8.33 6.39 5.83
N ILE A 89 8.90 6.54 4.64
CA ILE A 89 9.97 7.52 4.36
C ILE A 89 9.39 8.81 3.76
N SER A 90 10.05 9.96 3.92
CA SER A 90 9.63 11.21 3.26
C SER A 90 9.84 11.15 1.74
N SER A 91 9.09 11.94 0.97
CA SER A 91 9.35 12.14 -0.47
C SER A 91 10.80 12.57 -0.71
N SER A 92 11.29 13.51 0.09
CA SER A 92 12.67 14.01 0.04
C SER A 92 13.76 12.95 0.25
N LEU A 93 13.50 11.88 1.02
CA LEU A 93 14.40 10.74 1.16
C LEU A 93 14.22 9.75 0.01
N ALA A 94 12.98 9.49 -0.41
CA ALA A 94 12.67 8.61 -1.53
C ALA A 94 13.32 9.09 -2.84
N ASP A 95 13.35 10.42 -3.05
CA ASP A 95 13.83 11.07 -4.27
C ASP A 95 15.37 11.11 -4.40
N ILE A 96 16.14 10.67 -3.39
CA ILE A 96 17.60 10.64 -3.47
C ILE A 96 18.05 9.49 -4.40
N PRO A 97 18.80 9.76 -5.50
CA PRO A 97 19.36 8.70 -6.34
C PRO A 97 20.29 7.77 -5.54
N CYS A 98 20.16 6.45 -5.71
CA CYS A 98 21.01 5.46 -5.06
C CYS A 98 22.51 5.70 -5.32
N ALA A 99 22.85 6.16 -6.53
CA ALA A 99 24.21 6.53 -6.92
C ALA A 99 24.82 7.69 -6.10
N ILE A 100 24.02 8.57 -5.51
CA ILE A 100 24.49 9.66 -4.64
C ILE A 100 24.78 9.15 -3.23
N LEU A 101 23.98 8.19 -2.73
CA LEU A 101 24.20 7.55 -1.44
C LEU A 101 25.40 6.58 -1.48
N GLY A 102 25.59 5.89 -2.59
CA GLY A 102 26.51 4.76 -2.70
C GLY A 102 26.06 3.56 -1.84
N VAL A 103 26.77 2.44 -1.96
CA VAL A 103 26.43 1.18 -1.29
C VAL A 103 26.28 1.34 0.23
N GLN A 104 27.26 2.00 0.88
CA GLN A 104 27.22 2.24 2.33
C GLN A 104 26.08 3.18 2.72
N GLY A 105 25.90 4.32 2.03
CA GLY A 105 24.84 5.26 2.35
C GLY A 105 23.45 4.67 2.15
N MET A 106 23.27 3.77 1.18
CA MET A 106 22.03 3.00 1.04
C MET A 106 21.80 2.07 2.23
N LEU A 107 22.82 1.33 2.66
CA LEU A 107 22.72 0.43 3.83
C LEU A 107 22.38 1.22 5.10
N ASP A 108 23.04 2.37 5.30
CA ASP A 108 22.79 3.25 6.45
C ASP A 108 21.34 3.75 6.48
N GLN A 109 20.81 4.22 5.33
CA GLN A 109 19.42 4.66 5.23
C GLN A 109 18.42 3.51 5.39
N LEU A 110 18.71 2.32 4.84
CA LEU A 110 17.90 1.12 5.04
C LEU A 110 17.88 0.71 6.52
N ASN A 111 19.02 0.74 7.20
CA ASN A 111 19.14 0.45 8.63
C ASN A 111 18.35 1.44 9.49
N VAL A 112 18.39 2.74 9.16
CA VAL A 112 17.58 3.76 9.84
C VAL A 112 16.08 3.53 9.58
N SER A 113 15.67 3.38 8.32
CA SER A 113 14.25 3.28 7.92
C SER A 113 13.61 1.90 8.19
N LEU A 114 14.40 0.87 8.51
CA LEU A 114 13.93 -0.47 8.88
C LEU A 114 14.37 -0.89 10.28
N LYS A 115 15.00 0.01 11.04
CA LYS A 115 15.56 -0.25 12.39
C LYS A 115 16.42 -1.53 12.44
N THR A 116 17.15 -1.85 11.36
CA THR A 116 18.01 -3.04 11.31
C THR A 116 19.43 -2.74 11.77
N PRO A 117 20.10 -3.67 12.47
CA PRO A 117 21.45 -3.48 12.97
C PRO A 117 22.51 -4.08 12.01
N TYR A 118 22.34 -4.01 10.69
CA TYR A 118 23.34 -4.57 9.75
C TYR A 118 24.62 -3.72 9.81
N MET A 119 25.62 -4.19 10.54
CA MET A 119 26.79 -3.37 10.89
C MET A 119 27.78 -3.13 9.75
N THR A 120 27.84 -4.02 8.75
CA THR A 120 28.87 -4.01 7.70
C THR A 120 28.38 -4.59 6.38
N LEU A 121 29.08 -4.26 5.30
CA LEU A 121 28.95 -4.84 3.96
C LEU A 121 29.80 -6.13 3.79
N ASP A 122 30.13 -6.81 4.89
CA ASP A 122 30.98 -8.03 4.86
C ASP A 122 30.26 -9.22 4.19
N ASP A 123 28.93 -9.14 4.01
CA ASP A 123 28.17 -10.05 3.15
C ASP A 123 28.24 -9.56 1.68
N PRO A 124 28.95 -10.27 0.77
CA PRO A 124 29.07 -9.87 -0.62
C PRO A 124 27.73 -9.89 -1.37
N HIS A 125 26.75 -10.68 -0.92
CA HIS A 125 25.41 -10.69 -1.52
C HIS A 125 24.62 -9.43 -1.16
N LEU A 126 24.85 -8.86 0.04
CA LEU A 126 24.26 -7.59 0.43
C LEU A 126 24.87 -6.43 -0.38
N SER A 127 26.19 -6.43 -0.59
CA SER A 127 26.83 -5.44 -1.47
C SER A 127 26.29 -5.53 -2.90
N ALA A 128 26.25 -6.73 -3.49
CA ALA A 128 25.73 -6.96 -4.83
C ALA A 128 24.26 -6.52 -5.01
N LEU A 129 23.41 -6.73 -4.00
CA LEU A 129 22.00 -6.29 -4.01
C LEU A 129 21.84 -4.76 -4.05
N LEU A 130 22.71 -4.04 -3.37
CA LEU A 130 22.70 -2.57 -3.35
C LEU A 130 23.40 -1.98 -4.60
N GLU A 131 24.46 -2.64 -5.08
CA GLU A 131 25.11 -2.34 -6.36
C GLU A 131 24.17 -2.54 -7.56
N ASP A 132 23.31 -3.56 -7.55
CA ASP A 132 22.25 -3.74 -8.54
C ASP A 132 21.27 -2.56 -8.55
N CYS A 133 20.85 -2.08 -7.37
CA CYS A 133 19.97 -0.91 -7.27
C CYS A 133 20.61 0.36 -7.86
N ILE A 134 21.92 0.56 -7.64
CA ILE A 134 22.69 1.66 -8.24
C ILE A 134 22.80 1.47 -9.76
N SER A 135 23.10 0.26 -10.22
CA SER A 135 23.29 -0.08 -11.65
C SER A 135 22.01 0.09 -12.47
N ASN A 136 20.84 -0.18 -11.86
CA ASN A 136 19.54 0.08 -12.45
C ASN A 136 19.09 1.56 -12.36
N ASN A 137 19.94 2.46 -11.87
CA ASN A 137 19.68 3.89 -11.68
C ASN A 137 18.45 4.17 -10.79
N TYR A 138 18.18 3.31 -9.80
CA TYR A 138 17.08 3.56 -8.88
C TYR A 138 17.34 4.78 -7.98
N ASP A 139 16.24 5.38 -7.54
CA ASP A 139 16.23 6.23 -6.36
C ASP A 139 16.00 5.39 -5.09
N PHE A 140 16.26 6.00 -3.94
CA PHE A 140 16.17 5.31 -2.66
C PHE A 140 14.75 4.83 -2.38
N GLY A 141 13.71 5.54 -2.83
CA GLY A 141 12.33 5.08 -2.74
C GLY A 141 12.11 3.78 -3.50
N THR A 142 12.61 3.68 -4.72
CA THR A 142 12.43 2.49 -5.58
C THR A 142 13.18 1.30 -5.01
N ALA A 143 14.40 1.50 -4.50
CA ALA A 143 15.13 0.48 -3.76
C ALA A 143 14.39 0.09 -2.47
N TYR A 144 13.99 1.05 -1.64
CA TYR A 144 13.29 0.84 -0.38
C TYR A 144 11.99 0.03 -0.57
N GLY A 145 11.14 0.43 -1.51
CA GLY A 145 9.90 -0.28 -1.84
C GLY A 145 10.14 -1.71 -2.34
N ARG A 146 11.23 -1.94 -3.09
CA ARG A 146 11.64 -3.28 -3.54
C ARG A 146 12.19 -4.17 -2.43
N LEU A 147 12.91 -3.59 -1.48
CA LEU A 147 13.65 -4.33 -0.46
C LEU A 147 12.85 -4.56 0.83
N ARG A 148 12.14 -3.53 1.33
CA ARG A 148 11.60 -3.45 2.70
C ARG A 148 10.78 -4.67 3.15
N ARG A 149 9.93 -5.22 2.28
CA ARG A 149 9.00 -6.31 2.68
C ARG A 149 9.68 -7.66 2.88
N ARG A 150 10.83 -7.87 2.22
CA ARG A 150 11.61 -9.11 2.28
C ARG A 150 12.86 -9.00 3.17
N TRP A 151 13.29 -7.79 3.51
CA TRP A 151 14.49 -7.43 4.29
C TRP A 151 14.73 -8.31 5.54
N TYR A 152 13.73 -8.49 6.40
CA TYR A 152 13.86 -9.31 7.62
C TYR A 152 13.74 -10.83 7.40
N ASN A 153 13.18 -11.25 6.26
CA ASN A 153 12.68 -12.62 6.05
C ASN A 153 13.46 -13.39 4.97
N THR A 154 14.47 -12.77 4.36
CA THR A 154 15.21 -13.32 3.22
C THR A 154 16.69 -13.06 3.46
N TYR A 155 17.51 -14.11 3.48
CA TYR A 155 18.96 -13.95 3.49
C TYR A 155 19.41 -13.21 2.22
N PRO A 156 20.38 -12.28 2.29
CA PRO A 156 20.84 -11.51 1.12
C PRO A 156 21.23 -12.41 -0.06
N SER A 157 21.84 -13.57 0.22
CA SER A 157 22.22 -14.61 -0.75
C SER A 157 21.08 -15.15 -1.63
N HIS A 158 19.83 -15.05 -1.18
CA HIS A 158 18.65 -15.50 -1.94
C HIS A 158 17.82 -14.34 -2.50
N PHE A 159 18.18 -13.09 -2.21
CA PHE A 159 17.31 -11.94 -2.49
C PHE A 159 17.20 -11.65 -3.99
N LEU A 160 18.33 -11.58 -4.70
CA LEU A 160 18.38 -11.32 -6.14
C LEU A 160 17.70 -12.44 -6.94
N ASP A 161 18.06 -13.70 -6.67
CA ASP A 161 17.45 -14.88 -7.30
C ASP A 161 15.92 -14.90 -7.14
N LEU A 162 15.44 -14.53 -5.95
CA LEU A 162 14.01 -14.47 -5.63
C LEU A 162 13.29 -13.33 -6.35
N LEU A 163 13.91 -12.14 -6.49
CA LEU A 163 13.34 -11.06 -7.30
C LEU A 163 13.25 -11.46 -8.78
N HIS A 164 14.35 -11.97 -9.33
CA HIS A 164 14.44 -12.43 -10.72
C HIS A 164 13.44 -13.57 -11.04
N THR A 165 13.25 -14.51 -10.09
CA THR A 165 12.26 -15.58 -10.23
C THR A 165 10.83 -15.03 -10.32
N HIS A 166 10.43 -14.14 -9.41
CA HIS A 166 9.09 -13.54 -9.43
C HIS A 166 8.86 -12.67 -10.68
N GLU A 167 9.88 -12.00 -11.20
CA GLU A 167 9.79 -11.24 -12.46
C GLU A 167 9.53 -12.16 -13.65
N ILE A 168 10.27 -13.27 -13.77
CA ILE A 168 10.04 -14.28 -14.81
C ILE A 168 8.64 -14.90 -14.68
N GLU A 169 8.18 -15.19 -13.47
CA GLU A 169 6.83 -15.71 -13.22
C GLU A 169 5.73 -14.73 -13.64
N ASP A 170 5.86 -13.44 -13.34
CA ASP A 170 4.91 -12.40 -13.77
C ASP A 170 4.92 -12.20 -15.29
N LEU A 171 6.11 -12.15 -15.91
CA LEU A 171 6.24 -12.08 -17.37
C LEU A 171 5.57 -13.26 -18.05
N LYS A 172 5.82 -14.49 -17.56
CA LYS A 172 5.21 -15.70 -18.09
C LYS A 172 3.70 -15.72 -17.87
N MET A 173 3.22 -15.37 -16.67
CA MET A 173 1.79 -15.28 -16.35
C MET A 173 1.05 -14.34 -17.32
N ARG A 174 1.66 -13.21 -17.66
CA ARG A 174 1.09 -12.21 -18.60
C ARG A 174 1.16 -12.64 -20.06
N GLN A 175 2.14 -13.47 -20.45
CA GLN A 175 2.21 -14.09 -21.78
C GLN A 175 1.15 -15.20 -21.90
N ASP A 176 1.10 -16.13 -20.94
CA ASP A 176 0.16 -17.25 -20.89
C ASP A 176 -1.30 -16.81 -20.71
N ALA A 177 -1.55 -15.54 -20.35
CA ALA A 177 -2.89 -14.96 -20.28
C ALA A 177 -3.61 -14.86 -21.65
N PHE A 178 -2.89 -15.00 -22.77
CA PHE A 178 -3.44 -14.92 -24.13
C PHE A 178 -3.46 -16.27 -24.86
N ALA A 179 -4.59 -16.58 -25.51
CA ALA A 179 -4.66 -17.56 -26.59
C ALA A 179 -4.94 -16.81 -27.90
N GLY A 180 -3.89 -16.54 -28.68
CA GLY A 180 -3.98 -15.68 -29.86
C GLY A 180 -4.33 -14.24 -29.45
N ASN A 181 -5.47 -13.73 -29.90
CA ASN A 181 -5.96 -12.40 -29.57
C ASN A 181 -6.98 -12.37 -28.40
N ARG A 182 -7.22 -13.51 -27.74
CA ARG A 182 -8.21 -13.64 -26.66
C ARG A 182 -7.52 -13.79 -25.31
N ILE A 183 -7.94 -12.99 -24.33
CA ILE A 183 -7.59 -13.21 -22.92
C ILE A 183 -8.30 -14.48 -22.43
N VAL A 184 -7.52 -15.46 -21.98
CA VAL A 184 -8.00 -16.73 -21.41
C VAL A 184 -7.90 -16.76 -19.88
N ASN A 185 -6.99 -15.98 -19.29
CA ASN A 185 -6.98 -15.72 -17.86
C ASN A 185 -7.40 -14.26 -17.56
N PRO A 186 -8.65 -14.00 -17.14
CA PRO A 186 -9.10 -12.66 -16.75
C PRO A 186 -8.70 -12.31 -15.30
N ASN A 187 -8.19 -13.26 -14.52
CA ASN A 187 -7.81 -13.06 -13.12
C ASN A 187 -6.34 -12.61 -13.03
N MET A 188 -6.04 -11.47 -13.63
CA MET A 188 -4.69 -10.92 -13.65
C MET A 188 -4.50 -9.91 -12.51
N PRO A 189 -3.45 -10.05 -11.68
CA PRO A 189 -3.07 -9.01 -10.74
C PRO A 189 -2.61 -7.75 -11.48
N PRO A 190 -2.66 -6.57 -10.82
CA PRO A 190 -2.14 -5.35 -11.42
C PRO A 190 -0.67 -5.51 -11.80
N ARG A 191 -0.20 -4.76 -12.80
CA ARG A 191 1.23 -4.78 -13.19
C ARG A 191 2.10 -4.06 -12.16
N ARG A 192 1.57 -2.97 -11.60
CA ARG A 192 2.26 -2.09 -10.66
C ARG A 192 1.31 -1.69 -9.54
N VAL A 193 1.86 -1.31 -8.40
CA VAL A 193 1.15 -0.73 -7.26
C VAL A 193 1.95 0.45 -6.72
N TRP A 194 1.26 1.48 -6.24
CA TRP A 194 1.87 2.55 -5.47
C TRP A 194 2.07 2.07 -4.04
N ASP A 195 3.32 1.88 -3.66
CA ASP A 195 3.72 1.69 -2.27
C ASP A 195 3.80 3.06 -1.59
N LEU A 196 2.87 3.32 -0.67
CA LEU A 196 2.80 4.59 0.05
C LEU A 196 3.94 4.76 1.05
N TYR A 197 4.58 3.66 1.48
CA TYR A 197 5.67 3.73 2.45
C TYR A 197 6.94 4.27 1.78
N SER A 198 7.24 3.80 0.57
CA SER A 198 8.36 4.29 -0.27
C SER A 198 8.04 5.51 -1.13
N ASN A 199 6.76 5.87 -1.27
CA ASN A 199 6.27 6.84 -2.26
C ASN A 199 6.65 6.50 -3.72
N ARG A 200 6.58 5.21 -4.08
CA ARG A 200 6.92 4.74 -5.44
C ARG A 200 5.95 3.72 -5.99
N VAL A 201 5.74 3.79 -7.30
CA VAL A 201 5.07 2.77 -8.09
C VAL A 201 6.08 1.66 -8.36
N ILE A 202 5.86 0.50 -7.75
CA ILE A 202 6.70 -0.70 -7.88
C ILE A 202 5.94 -1.81 -8.62
N PRO A 203 6.63 -2.76 -9.30
CA PRO A 203 5.97 -3.91 -9.91
C PRO A 203 5.24 -4.77 -8.87
N TYR A 204 4.06 -5.30 -9.21
CA TYR A 204 3.27 -6.08 -8.23
C TYR A 204 3.98 -7.35 -7.76
N TRP A 205 4.75 -8.02 -8.62
CA TRP A 205 5.51 -9.23 -8.28
C TRP A 205 6.56 -9.01 -7.16
N VAL A 206 6.94 -7.76 -6.92
CA VAL A 206 7.80 -7.36 -5.81
C VAL A 206 7.08 -7.50 -4.46
N ILE A 207 5.76 -7.28 -4.37
CA ILE A 207 5.04 -7.44 -3.11
C ILE A 207 4.75 -8.92 -2.83
N LYS A 208 4.69 -9.30 -1.54
CA LYS A 208 4.42 -10.69 -1.16
C LYS A 208 2.97 -11.06 -1.52
N SER A 209 2.74 -12.25 -2.09
CA SER A 209 1.39 -12.76 -2.33
C SER A 209 0.52 -12.69 -1.06
N GLY A 210 -0.75 -12.30 -1.23
CA GLY A 210 -1.70 -12.11 -0.13
C GLY A 210 -1.52 -10.83 0.70
N GLN A 211 -0.74 -9.84 0.26
CA GLN A 211 -0.80 -8.49 0.87
C GLN A 211 -2.14 -7.80 0.55
N TRP A 212 -2.59 -6.98 1.49
CA TRP A 212 -3.75 -6.11 1.30
C TRP A 212 -3.43 -5.02 0.29
N LEU A 213 -4.13 -5.06 -0.83
CA LEU A 213 -4.14 -4.03 -1.85
C LEU A 213 -5.38 -3.16 -1.64
N TRP A 214 -5.23 -1.85 -1.73
CA TRP A 214 -6.36 -0.92 -1.77
C TRP A 214 -6.57 -0.42 -3.19
N GLY A 215 -7.82 -0.16 -3.59
CA GLY A 215 -8.15 0.49 -4.84
C GLY A 215 -8.45 1.99 -4.63
N ILE A 216 -8.14 2.82 -5.63
CA ILE A 216 -8.76 4.15 -5.76
C ILE A 216 -9.67 4.14 -6.98
N SER A 217 -10.94 4.49 -6.77
CA SER A 217 -11.82 4.92 -7.86
C SER A 217 -12.08 6.42 -7.74
N HIS A 218 -12.05 7.15 -8.84
CA HIS A 218 -12.27 8.59 -8.82
C HIS A 218 -13.07 9.08 -10.04
N ALA A 219 -13.75 10.22 -9.88
CA ALA A 219 -14.36 10.89 -11.02
C ALA A 219 -13.28 11.38 -11.99
N TRP A 220 -13.58 11.30 -13.29
CA TRP A 220 -12.68 11.80 -14.33
C TRP A 220 -12.94 13.28 -14.53
N MET A 221 -11.93 14.12 -14.32
CA MET A 221 -12.04 15.56 -14.60
C MET A 221 -11.99 15.84 -16.11
N ASP A 222 -12.55 16.97 -16.53
CA ASP A 222 -12.39 17.47 -17.89
C ASP A 222 -10.91 17.78 -18.21
N GLU A 223 -10.53 17.78 -19.49
CA GLU A 223 -9.15 18.08 -19.90
C GLU A 223 -8.72 19.49 -19.48
N GLY A 224 -9.64 20.45 -19.53
CA GLY A 224 -9.42 21.81 -19.04
C GLY A 224 -9.17 21.91 -17.52
N ASP A 225 -9.57 20.90 -16.74
CA ASP A 225 -9.44 20.86 -15.28
C ASP A 225 -8.33 19.91 -14.80
N ARG A 226 -7.62 19.26 -15.73
CA ARG A 226 -6.48 18.39 -15.45
C ARG A 226 -5.15 19.03 -15.77
N VAL A 227 -4.11 18.50 -15.14
CA VAL A 227 -2.70 18.75 -15.45
C VAL A 227 -1.98 17.42 -15.62
N LYS A 228 -1.08 17.35 -16.60
CA LYS A 228 -0.20 16.21 -16.87
C LYS A 228 1.11 16.43 -16.10
N VAL A 229 1.27 15.77 -14.95
CA VAL A 229 2.40 15.96 -14.03
C VAL A 229 3.48 14.93 -14.27
N SER A 230 4.74 15.36 -14.46
CA SER A 230 5.90 14.48 -14.36
C SER A 230 6.31 14.35 -12.90
N THR A 231 6.45 13.13 -12.38
CA THR A 231 6.68 12.86 -10.95
C THR A 231 7.66 11.70 -10.76
N PRO A 232 8.53 11.74 -9.73
CA PRO A 232 9.38 10.61 -9.40
C PRO A 232 8.58 9.41 -8.87
N ILE A 233 7.31 9.60 -8.44
CA ILE A 233 6.44 8.54 -7.92
C ILE A 233 6.30 7.38 -8.92
N ASN A 234 6.22 7.66 -10.23
CA ASN A 234 6.22 6.64 -11.29
C ASN A 234 7.54 6.61 -12.10
N GLY A 235 8.66 7.00 -11.49
CA GLY A 235 9.97 7.05 -12.13
C GLY A 235 10.03 7.97 -13.35
N HIS A 236 9.15 8.97 -13.43
CA HIS A 236 8.95 9.83 -14.60
C HIS A 236 8.61 9.07 -15.92
N GLU A 237 8.18 7.80 -15.86
CA GLU A 237 7.95 6.97 -17.07
C GLU A 237 6.82 7.47 -17.99
N TRP A 238 5.86 8.22 -17.45
CA TRP A 238 4.79 8.92 -18.17
C TRP A 238 4.23 10.07 -17.35
N PRO A 239 3.66 11.12 -17.98
CA PRO A 239 2.96 12.16 -17.26
C PRO A 239 1.63 11.65 -16.67
N VAL A 240 1.38 11.93 -15.40
CA VAL A 240 0.21 11.50 -14.63
C VAL A 240 -0.90 12.56 -14.75
N PRO A 241 -2.07 12.25 -15.32
CA PRO A 241 -3.17 13.20 -15.46
C PRO A 241 -4.01 13.30 -14.16
N ILE A 242 -3.81 14.37 -13.38
CA ILE A 242 -4.53 14.64 -12.12
C ILE A 242 -5.31 15.97 -12.18
N PRO A 243 -6.28 16.24 -11.29
CA PRO A 243 -6.90 17.56 -11.19
C PRO A 243 -5.87 18.67 -10.91
N LYS A 244 -6.07 19.87 -11.47
CA LYS A 244 -5.15 21.02 -11.33
C LYS A 244 -4.90 21.48 -9.88
N ASP A 245 -5.81 21.18 -8.98
CA ASP A 245 -5.80 21.51 -7.56
C ASP A 245 -5.54 20.28 -6.66
N ALA A 246 -5.17 19.14 -7.25
CA ALA A 246 -4.75 17.95 -6.52
C ALA A 246 -3.22 17.81 -6.50
N ASN A 247 -2.71 17.13 -5.48
CA ASN A 247 -1.30 16.78 -5.35
C ASN A 247 -1.18 15.34 -4.84
N LEU A 248 -0.29 14.54 -5.45
CA LEU A 248 -0.15 13.11 -5.15
C LEU A 248 0.40 12.87 -3.73
N ASP A 249 1.35 13.67 -3.26
CA ASP A 249 1.90 13.55 -1.92
C ASP A 249 0.86 13.89 -0.83
N LEU A 250 -0.05 14.83 -1.10
CA LEU A 250 -1.21 15.09 -0.24
C LEU A 250 -2.18 13.90 -0.20
N ILE A 251 -2.51 13.32 -1.36
CA ILE A 251 -3.33 12.10 -1.46
C ILE A 251 -2.69 10.94 -0.70
N ARG A 252 -1.36 10.80 -0.78
CA ARG A 252 -0.60 9.82 -0.01
C ARG A 252 -0.76 10.01 1.50
N LEU A 253 -0.68 11.24 2.02
CA LEU A 253 -0.92 11.51 3.45
C LEU A 253 -2.33 11.07 3.89
N GLU A 254 -3.35 11.34 3.08
CA GLU A 254 -4.73 10.89 3.33
C GLU A 254 -4.84 9.36 3.37
N LEU A 255 -4.28 8.66 2.38
CA LEU A 255 -4.34 7.20 2.31
C LEU A 255 -3.52 6.52 3.42
N LEU A 256 -2.37 7.10 3.80
CA LEU A 256 -1.59 6.65 4.95
C LEU A 256 -2.37 6.80 6.27
N ASN A 257 -3.11 7.91 6.45
CA ASN A 257 -3.99 8.12 7.60
C ASN A 257 -5.18 7.14 7.64
N LEU A 258 -5.65 6.66 6.47
CA LEU A 258 -6.64 5.59 6.38
C LEU A 258 -6.04 4.18 6.66
N GLY A 259 -4.71 4.06 6.74
CA GLY A 259 -4.01 2.81 7.03
C GLY A 259 -3.58 2.01 5.80
N ALA A 260 -3.62 2.59 4.60
CA ALA A 260 -3.17 1.92 3.38
C ALA A 260 -1.63 1.76 3.35
N GLU A 261 -1.16 0.62 2.82
CA GLU A 261 0.28 0.36 2.55
C GLU A 261 0.53 0.33 1.03
N TYR A 262 -0.22 -0.50 0.30
CA TYR A 262 -0.16 -0.62 -1.16
C TYR A 262 -1.49 -0.22 -1.79
N VAL A 263 -1.43 0.64 -2.80
CA VAL A 263 -2.61 1.18 -3.47
C VAL A 263 -2.50 1.04 -4.98
N TRP A 264 -3.58 0.63 -5.62
CA TRP A 264 -3.72 0.73 -7.07
C TRP A 264 -4.52 1.98 -7.44
N LEU A 265 -3.89 2.83 -8.24
CA LEU A 265 -4.49 4.02 -8.85
C LEU A 265 -4.22 3.96 -10.36
N ASP A 266 -5.26 3.99 -11.18
CA ASP A 266 -5.17 3.78 -12.63
C ASP A 266 -4.16 4.72 -13.31
N VAL A 267 -4.17 6.02 -12.99
CA VAL A 267 -3.26 7.03 -13.56
C VAL A 267 -1.78 6.83 -13.18
N LEU A 268 -1.49 6.18 -12.06
CA LEU A 268 -0.13 5.87 -11.58
C LEU A 268 0.33 4.45 -11.93
N CYS A 269 -0.57 3.48 -12.00
CA CYS A 269 -0.21 2.06 -12.11
C CYS A 269 -0.33 1.53 -13.55
N LEU A 270 -1.19 2.14 -14.37
CA LEU A 270 -1.27 1.90 -15.81
C LEU A 270 -0.49 2.98 -16.57
N ARG A 271 0.27 2.56 -17.59
CA ARG A 271 1.02 3.48 -18.46
C ARG A 271 0.08 4.45 -19.16
N GLN A 272 0.32 5.75 -19.04
CA GLN A 272 -0.50 6.81 -19.65
C GLN A 272 0.14 7.35 -20.94
N GLU A 273 -0.63 8.15 -21.68
CA GLU A 273 -0.18 8.82 -22.91
C GLU A 273 0.88 9.91 -22.65
N GLY A 274 1.90 9.96 -23.51
CA GLY A 274 3.02 10.88 -23.42
C GLY A 274 4.29 10.23 -22.88
N GLY A 275 4.41 8.90 -23.02
CA GLY A 275 5.59 8.12 -22.65
C GLY A 275 5.92 7.10 -23.75
N ARG A 276 6.25 5.87 -23.35
CA ARG A 276 6.48 4.74 -24.28
C ARG A 276 5.16 4.20 -24.82
N GLU A 277 4.68 4.80 -25.92
CA GLU A 277 3.41 4.46 -26.58
C GLU A 277 3.35 3.02 -27.11
N ASP A 278 4.49 2.46 -27.51
CA ASP A 278 4.65 1.07 -27.92
C ASP A 278 4.35 0.11 -26.75
N LEU A 279 5.04 0.32 -25.61
CA LEU A 279 4.79 -0.44 -24.38
C LEU A 279 3.37 -0.21 -23.86
N ARG A 280 2.82 1.00 -24.01
CA ARG A 280 1.44 1.31 -23.57
C ARG A 280 0.42 0.48 -24.33
N ALA A 281 0.55 0.41 -25.66
CA ALA A 281 -0.35 -0.37 -26.50
C ALA A 281 -0.31 -1.87 -26.16
N ASP A 282 0.87 -2.41 -25.80
CA ASP A 282 1.02 -3.81 -25.40
C ASP A 282 0.54 -4.09 -23.97
N GLU A 283 0.90 -3.27 -22.98
CA GLU A 283 0.41 -3.37 -21.60
C GLU A 283 -1.13 -3.29 -21.57
N TRP A 284 -1.73 -2.35 -22.31
CA TRP A 284 -3.18 -2.11 -22.33
C TRP A 284 -4.00 -3.25 -22.93
N LYS A 285 -3.43 -4.11 -23.79
CA LYS A 285 -4.14 -5.30 -24.32
C LYS A 285 -4.60 -6.24 -23.21
N LEU A 286 -3.83 -6.34 -22.13
CA LEU A 286 -4.13 -7.17 -20.98
C LEU A 286 -4.70 -6.36 -19.82
N ASP A 287 -3.97 -5.31 -19.43
CA ASP A 287 -4.18 -4.67 -18.12
C ASP A 287 -5.51 -3.90 -18.06
N ARG A 288 -5.99 -3.33 -19.19
CA ARG A 288 -7.27 -2.60 -19.22
C ARG A 288 -8.50 -3.52 -19.15
N PRO A 289 -8.60 -4.61 -19.93
CA PRO A 289 -9.69 -5.57 -19.78
C PRO A 289 -9.75 -6.28 -18.41
N THR A 290 -8.65 -6.34 -17.65
CA THR A 290 -8.59 -7.03 -16.35
C THR A 290 -8.67 -6.10 -15.13
N ILE A 291 -8.95 -4.80 -15.29
CA ILE A 291 -9.07 -3.83 -14.17
C ILE A 291 -10.05 -4.32 -13.11
N GLY A 292 -11.21 -4.87 -13.50
CA GLY A 292 -12.19 -5.41 -12.56
C GLY A 292 -11.72 -6.61 -11.72
N HIS A 293 -10.58 -7.23 -12.04
CA HIS A 293 -9.94 -8.18 -11.13
C HIS A 293 -9.12 -7.46 -10.04
N VAL A 294 -8.49 -6.33 -10.37
CA VAL A 294 -7.70 -5.53 -9.42
C VAL A 294 -8.58 -5.01 -8.28
N PHE A 295 -9.77 -4.48 -8.60
CA PHE A 295 -10.74 -4.06 -7.58
C PHE A 295 -11.33 -5.25 -6.80
N ARG A 296 -11.55 -6.41 -7.44
CA ARG A 296 -11.95 -7.65 -6.73
C ARG A 296 -10.88 -8.17 -5.78
N MET A 297 -9.60 -7.92 -6.06
CA MET A 297 -8.48 -8.21 -5.17
C MET A 297 -8.30 -7.16 -4.07
N ALA A 298 -8.88 -5.97 -4.23
CA ALA A 298 -8.74 -4.90 -3.26
C ALA A 298 -9.52 -5.24 -1.99
N THR A 299 -8.90 -5.03 -0.83
CA THR A 299 -9.56 -5.19 0.47
C THR A 299 -10.47 -4.03 0.80
N GLU A 300 -10.12 -2.83 0.31
CA GLU A 300 -10.84 -1.58 0.50
C GLU A 300 -10.73 -0.73 -0.77
N VAL A 301 -11.73 0.11 -1.04
CA VAL A 301 -11.75 1.02 -2.20
C VAL A 301 -12.08 2.45 -1.77
N VAL A 302 -11.15 3.37 -1.97
CA VAL A 302 -11.33 4.80 -1.67
C VAL A 302 -11.95 5.49 -2.89
N CYS A 303 -13.11 6.13 -2.70
CA CYS A 303 -13.91 6.70 -3.77
C CYS A 303 -13.93 8.24 -3.75
N TYR A 304 -13.25 8.87 -4.71
CA TYR A 304 -13.24 10.33 -4.89
C TYR A 304 -14.30 10.80 -5.89
N PHE A 305 -15.53 11.02 -5.41
CA PHE A 305 -16.70 11.36 -6.24
C PHE A 305 -16.60 12.70 -6.99
N SER A 306 -15.77 13.64 -6.53
CA SER A 306 -15.61 14.99 -7.12
C SER A 306 -14.27 15.20 -7.84
N GLY A 307 -13.52 14.12 -8.09
CA GLY A 307 -12.19 14.11 -8.69
C GLY A 307 -11.11 13.70 -7.69
N LEU A 308 -10.07 13.02 -8.16
CA LEU A 308 -8.98 12.46 -7.35
C LEU A 308 -8.41 13.48 -6.34
N GLY A 309 -8.37 13.12 -5.06
CA GLY A 309 -7.82 13.97 -3.99
C GLY A 309 -8.67 15.18 -3.60
N ARG A 310 -9.85 15.38 -4.20
CA ARG A 310 -10.74 16.51 -3.87
C ARG A 310 -11.73 16.14 -2.76
N PRO A 311 -12.12 17.11 -1.90
CA PRO A 311 -13.26 16.92 -1.00
C PRO A 311 -14.54 16.65 -1.81
N TRP A 312 -15.41 15.80 -1.28
CA TRP A 312 -16.71 15.57 -1.90
C TRP A 312 -17.55 16.86 -1.87
N THR A 313 -17.99 17.27 -3.06
CA THR A 313 -18.93 18.37 -3.28
C THR A 313 -20.03 17.89 -4.22
N LEU A 314 -21.25 18.33 -3.97
CA LEU A 314 -22.43 17.99 -4.76
C LEU A 314 -23.15 19.29 -5.13
N LYS A 315 -23.13 19.67 -6.41
CA LYS A 315 -23.91 20.78 -6.95
C LYS A 315 -25.06 20.24 -7.80
N GLU A 316 -26.04 21.10 -8.05
CA GLU A 316 -27.16 20.78 -8.93
C GLU A 316 -26.65 20.39 -10.34
N GLY A 317 -27.15 19.27 -10.87
CA GLY A 317 -26.70 18.67 -12.14
C GLY A 317 -25.41 17.85 -12.10
N ASP A 318 -24.66 17.79 -10.99
CA ASP A 318 -23.40 17.02 -10.94
C ASP A 318 -23.61 15.50 -11.01
N LEU A 319 -24.80 14.99 -10.66
CA LEU A 319 -25.17 13.58 -10.85
C LEU A 319 -25.44 13.26 -12.33
N ASP A 320 -25.92 14.22 -13.10
CA ASP A 320 -26.31 14.06 -14.51
C ASP A 320 -25.15 14.27 -15.48
N ARG A 321 -24.02 14.85 -15.06
CA ARG A 321 -22.82 14.99 -15.90
C ARG A 321 -22.31 13.65 -16.40
N ASP A 322 -21.91 13.55 -17.66
CA ASP A 322 -21.35 12.32 -18.25
C ASP A 322 -20.05 11.84 -17.56
N ARG A 323 -19.33 12.76 -16.93
CA ARG A 323 -18.12 12.46 -16.12
C ARG A 323 -18.40 12.21 -14.64
N SER A 324 -19.67 12.32 -14.20
CA SER A 324 -20.07 12.00 -12.84
C SER A 324 -19.67 10.56 -12.52
N TRP A 325 -19.11 10.33 -11.32
CA TRP A 325 -18.69 9.00 -10.92
C TRP A 325 -19.83 7.98 -11.05
N PHE A 326 -21.06 8.37 -10.67
CA PHE A 326 -22.28 7.56 -10.76
C PHE A 326 -22.71 7.17 -12.18
N ARG A 327 -22.23 7.87 -13.22
CA ARG A 327 -22.55 7.60 -14.64
C ARG A 327 -21.41 6.91 -15.40
N ARG A 328 -20.24 6.68 -14.79
CA ARG A 328 -19.13 5.97 -15.45
C ARG A 328 -19.53 4.51 -15.70
N ALA A 329 -19.56 4.08 -16.96
CA ALA A 329 -19.81 2.68 -17.33
C ALA A 329 -18.81 1.66 -16.74
N TRP A 330 -17.70 2.13 -16.17
CA TRP A 330 -16.68 1.33 -15.50
C TRP A 330 -16.94 1.11 -14.00
N THR A 331 -17.92 1.77 -13.36
CA THR A 331 -18.20 1.55 -11.91
C THR A 331 -18.54 0.10 -11.58
N LEU A 332 -19.16 -0.63 -12.51
CA LEU A 332 -19.42 -2.08 -12.40
C LEU A 332 -18.15 -2.96 -12.38
N GLN A 333 -16.98 -2.37 -12.58
CA GLN A 333 -15.67 -3.02 -12.40
C GLN A 333 -14.91 -2.47 -11.19
N ASP A 334 -15.30 -1.30 -10.68
CA ASP A 334 -14.61 -0.61 -9.58
C ASP A 334 -15.21 -0.96 -8.19
N VAL A 335 -16.40 -1.59 -8.14
CA VAL A 335 -17.24 -1.81 -6.93
C VAL A 335 -17.95 -3.17 -6.95
#